data_AF-A0A846P3D6-F1
#
_entry.id   AF-A0A846P3D6-F1
#
_cell.length_a   1.000
_cell.length_b   1.000
_cell.length_c   1.000
_cell.angle_alpha   90.00
_cell.angle_beta   90.00
_cell.angle_gamma   90.00
#
_symmetry.space_group_name_H-M   'P 1'
#
loop_
_entity.id
_entity.type
_entity.pdbx_description
1 polymer ?
#
loop_
_entity_poly.entity_id
_entity_poly.type
_entity_poly.pdbx_seq_one_letter_code
_entity_poly.pdbx_strand_id
1 'polypeptide(L)' 'MPSLKNIKRETTAKLSIFGELWAFMRVRKKWWLGPIFFFLLILSLLIIFTEGSALAPFIYALF' A
#
# COMPACT_ATOMS: atom_id res chain seq x y z
N MET A 1 12.97 -31.61 -23.70
CA MET A 1 13.47 -30.69 -22.65
C MET A 1 12.74 -29.35 -22.75
N PRO A 2 11.92 -28.95 -21.76
CA PRO A 2 11.19 -27.69 -21.80
C PRO A 2 12.12 -26.52 -21.44
N SER A 3 12.12 -25.47 -22.28
CA SER A 3 12.98 -24.31 -22.15
C SER A 3 12.50 -23.39 -21.00
N LEU A 4 13.37 -23.19 -19.99
CA LEU A 4 13.17 -22.34 -18.81
C LEU A 4 12.80 -20.88 -19.14
N LYS A 5 13.00 -20.46 -20.40
CA LYS A 5 12.72 -19.12 -20.92
C LYS A 5 11.22 -18.77 -20.91
N ASN A 6 10.33 -19.76 -20.99
CA ASN A 6 8.88 -19.53 -21.03
C ASN A 6 8.29 -19.26 -19.63
N ILE A 7 8.86 -19.84 -18.57
CA ILE A 7 8.38 -19.67 -17.19
C ILE A 7 8.65 -18.24 -16.68
N LYS A 8 9.82 -17.68 -17.03
CA LYS A 8 10.17 -16.29 -16.68
C LYS A 8 9.29 -15.25 -17.36
N ARG A 9 8.80 -15.52 -18.58
CA ARG A 9 7.98 -14.56 -19.35
C ARG A 9 6.61 -14.35 -18.72
N GLU A 10 5.99 -15.38 -18.17
CA GLU A 10 4.70 -15.24 -17.49
C GLU A 10 4.79 -14.45 -16.19
N THR A 11 5.89 -14.59 -15.45
CA THR A 11 6.11 -13.85 -14.20
C THR A 11 6.30 -12.36 -14.48
N THR A 12 7.03 -12.01 -15.55
CA THR A 12 7.19 -10.62 -15.98
C THR A 12 5.86 -10.02 -16.50
N ALA A 13 5.04 -10.82 -17.20
CA ALA A 13 3.73 -10.37 -17.68
C ALA A 13 2.75 -10.05 -16.54
N LYS A 14 2.66 -10.92 -15.53
CA LYS A 14 1.79 -10.68 -14.35
C LYS A 14 2.21 -9.43 -13.56
N LEU A 15 3.51 -9.14 -13.51
CA LEU A 15 4.06 -7.96 -12.85
C LEU A 15 3.92 -6.67 -13.69
N SER A 16 3.72 -6.75 -15.01
CA SER A 16 3.54 -5.55 -15.85
C SER A 16 2.25 -4.81 -15.52
N ILE A 17 1.19 -5.53 -15.10
CA ILE A 17 -0.11 -4.96 -14.70
C ILE A 17 0.08 -3.97 -13.54
N PHE A 18 0.90 -4.31 -12.55
CA PHE A 18 1.21 -3.41 -11.43
C PHE A 18 2.01 -2.18 -11.90
N GLY A 19 2.91 -2.34 -12.87
CA GLY A 19 3.66 -1.24 -13.48
C GLY A 19 2.78 -0.30 -14.29
N GLU A 20 1.82 -0.83 -15.05
CA GLU A 20 0.83 -0.06 -15.81
C GLU A 20 -0.11 0.69 -14.87
N LEU A 21 -0.64 0.03 -13.83
CA LEU A 21 -1.45 0.69 -12.79
C LEU A 21 -0.68 1.83 -12.11
N TRP A 22 0.60 1.62 -11.80
CA TRP A 22 1.46 2.65 -11.24
C TRP A 22 1.68 3.82 -12.20
N ALA A 23 1.90 3.54 -13.50
CA ALA A 23 2.01 4.55 -14.53
C ALA A 23 0.72 5.38 -14.66
N PHE A 24 -0.45 4.73 -14.67
CA PHE A 24 -1.76 5.41 -14.66
C PHE A 24 -1.96 6.29 -13.42
N MET A 25 -1.59 5.81 -12.23
CA MET A 25 -1.67 6.60 -11.00
C MET A 25 -0.73 7.81 -11.01
N ARG A 26 0.45 7.68 -11.61
CA ARG A 26 1.46 8.75 -11.72
C ARG A 26 0.99 9.89 -12.63
N VAL A 27 0.27 9.58 -13.72
CA VAL A 27 -0.28 10.56 -14.68
C VAL A 27 -1.24 11.54 -14.00
N ARG A 28 -2.02 11.08 -13.02
CA ARG A 28 -3.01 11.91 -12.30
C ARG A 28 -2.41 12.85 -11.23
N LYS A 29 -1.07 12.94 -11.10
CA LYS A 29 -0.36 13.75 -10.07
C LYS A 29 -1.02 13.67 -8.68
N LYS A 30 -1.25 12.47 -8.14
CA LYS A 30 -1.70 12.27 -6.74
C LYS A 30 -0.60 12.62 -5.70
N TRP A 31 0.20 13.67 -5.92
CA TRP A 31 1.17 14.19 -4.96
C TRP A 31 0.52 14.62 -3.63
N TRP A 32 -0.78 14.92 -3.67
CA TRP A 32 -1.61 15.21 -2.50
C TRP A 32 -1.84 14.01 -1.58
N LEU A 33 -1.64 12.77 -2.05
CA LEU A 33 -1.82 11.59 -1.22
C LEU A 33 -0.70 11.46 -0.18
N GLY A 34 0.52 11.85 -0.53
CA GLY A 34 1.68 11.81 0.36
C GLY A 34 1.45 12.50 1.70
N PRO A 35 1.05 13.79 1.73
CA PRO A 35 0.78 14.49 2.98
C PRO A 35 -0.37 13.86 3.78
N ILE A 36 -1.44 13.39 3.13
CA ILE A 36 -2.56 12.72 3.83
C ILE A 36 -2.08 11.46 4.55
N PHE A 37 -1.29 10.61 3.88
CA PHE A 37 -0.71 9.41 4.49
C PHE A 37 0.26 9.74 5.62
N PHE A 38 1.05 10.81 5.48
CA PHE A 38 1.96 11.26 6.53
C PHE A 38 1.23 11.70 7.80
N PHE A 39 0.17 12.51 7.66
CA PHE A 39 -0.65 12.91 8.80
C PHE A 39 -1.38 11.73 9.44
N LEU A 40 -1.92 10.79 8.65
CA LEU A 40 -2.54 9.57 9.17
C LEU A 40 -1.55 8.71 9.98
N LEU A 41 -0.30 8.60 9.52
CA LEU A 41 0.76 7.89 10.23
C LEU A 41 1.09 8.56 11.57
N ILE A 42 1.24 9.88 11.57
CA ILE A 42 1.48 10.66 12.80
C ILE A 42 0.30 10.52 13.76
N LEU A 43 -0.93 10.63 13.28
CA LEU A 43 -2.12 10.52 14.11
C LEU A 43 -2.25 9.12 14.71
N SER A 44 -1.97 8.08 13.92
CA SER A 44 -1.94 6.69 14.40
C SER A 44 -0.84 6.50 15.46
N LEU A 45 0.37 7.01 15.21
CA LEU A 45 1.43 7.00 16.22
C LEU A 45 0.98 7.71 17.49
N LEU A 46 0.41 8.91 17.35
CA LEU A 46 -0.04 9.70 18.48
C LEU A 46 -1.05 8.92 19.31
N ILE A 47 -2.07 8.31 18.69
CA ILE A 47 -3.06 7.46 19.37
C ILE A 47 -2.39 6.31 20.14
N ILE A 48 -1.43 5.63 19.51
CA ILE A 48 -0.66 4.54 20.13
C ILE A 48 0.15 5.02 21.34
N PHE A 49 0.70 6.24 21.29
CA PHE A 49 1.51 6.82 22.35
C PHE A 49 0.68 7.49 23.45
N THR A 50 -0.51 8.00 23.12
CA THR A 50 -1.39 8.70 24.08
C THR A 50 -2.33 7.76 24.82
N GLU A 51 -2.69 6.63 24.23
CA GLU A 51 -3.50 5.59 24.88
C GLU A 51 -2.62 4.40 25.27
N GLY A 52 -2.82 3.84 26.48
CA GLY A 52 -2.04 2.69 26.96
C GLY A 52 -2.20 1.41 26.12
N SER A 53 -3.11 1.41 25.14
CA SER A 53 -3.29 0.34 24.18
C SER A 53 -3.69 0.89 22.82
N ALA A 54 -2.76 0.83 21.87
CA ALA A 54 -2.96 1.02 20.43
C ALA A 54 -4.21 0.35 19.85
N LEU A 55 -4.67 -0.72 20.49
CA LEU A 55 -5.73 -1.59 20.02
C LEU A 55 -7.12 -1.15 20.51
N ALA A 56 -7.21 -0.33 21.56
CA ALA A 56 -8.48 0.04 22.17
C ALA A 56 -9.50 0.65 21.18
N PRO A 57 -9.13 1.61 20.30
CA PRO A 57 -10.09 2.22 19.37
C PRO A 57 -10.61 1.27 18.30
N PHE A 58 -9.81 0.27 17.91
CA PHE A 58 -10.17 -0.71 16.87
C PHE A 58 -11.08 -1.80 17.41
N ILE A 59 -10.87 -2.19 18.67
CA ILE A 59 -11.74 -3.12 19.37
C ILE A 59 -13.14 -2.49 19.46
N TYR A 60 -13.30 -1.26 19.95
CA TYR A 60 -14.61 -0.60 20.04
C TYR A 60 -15.29 -0.30 18.70
N ALA A 61 -14.54 -0.22 17.60
CA ALA A 61 -15.13 -0.03 16.28
C ALA A 61 -15.71 -1.31 15.65
N LEU A 62 -15.32 -2.49 16.16
CA LEU A 62 -15.73 -3.80 15.63
C LEU A 62 -16.93 -4.42 16.37
N PHE A 63 -17.37 -3.81 17.48
CA PHE A 63 -18.54 -4.21 18.28
C PHE A 63 -19.60 -3.11 18.25
#